data_AF-A0A653LTT9-F1
#
_entry.id   AF-A0A653LTT9-F1
#
_cell.length_a   1.000
_cell.length_b   1.000
_cell.length_c   1.000
_cell.angle_alpha   90.00
_cell.angle_beta   90.00
_cell.angle_gamma   90.00
#
_symmetry.space_group_name_H-M   'P 1'
#
loop_
_entity.id
_entity.type
_entity.pdbx_description
1 polymer ?
#
loop_
_entity_poly.entity_id
_entity_poly.type
_entity_poly.pdbx_seq_one_letter_code
_entity_poly.pdbx_strand_id
1 'polypeptide(L)'
;MEATMNDIRIIMKETYSKLVSYKRKENRESFNTELLKVLPQIYRYVSKRLNSAIANGKLNKGMFNPSDFTDQLFIEVYDHIDDIKSENELHVFLFKKVDELLEDSLVEEEFDHVFFDNIDTYSKPEWDAMEENYTQDADGDFLLLDEMDDKSLDKSNYSLNHVFITEEEKQLADKLDATLDKERKYNHVQLILDKMNLPMRTVFELFTNEGLTTEEIAYIRKTTQEQVEELLASARQLLKNSFEKRFLIDSN
;
A
#
# COMPACT_ATOMS: atom_id res chain seq x y z
N MET A 1 -3.09 -22.98 28.98
CA MET A 1 -2.55 -21.63 28.70
C MET A 1 -1.25 -21.36 29.43
N GLU A 2 -1.10 -21.74 30.71
CA GLU A 2 0.13 -21.53 31.48
C GLU A 2 1.32 -22.37 30.98
N ALA A 3 1.10 -23.67 30.69
CA ALA A 3 2.15 -24.55 30.14
C ALA A 3 2.70 -24.05 28.79
N THR A 4 1.82 -23.57 27.90
CA THR A 4 2.19 -23.02 26.58
C THR A 4 2.97 -21.71 26.67
N MET A 5 2.78 -20.88 27.71
CA MET A 5 3.54 -19.62 27.87
C MET A 5 4.96 -19.86 28.42
N ASN A 6 5.13 -20.89 29.26
CA ASN A 6 6.46 -21.25 29.78
C ASN A 6 7.39 -21.78 28.67
N ASP A 7 6.86 -22.58 27.74
CA ASP A 7 7.63 -23.08 26.60
C ASP A 7 8.11 -21.93 25.69
N ILE A 8 7.33 -20.87 25.54
CA ILE A 8 7.65 -19.72 24.68
C ILE A 8 8.82 -18.90 25.24
N ARG A 9 8.82 -18.64 26.54
CA ARG A 9 9.92 -17.91 27.19
C ARG A 9 11.23 -18.69 27.12
N ILE A 10 11.16 -20.02 27.21
CA ILE A 10 12.33 -20.90 27.05
C ILE A 10 12.84 -20.85 25.61
N ILE A 11 11.96 -20.97 24.61
CA ILE A 11 12.33 -20.84 23.19
C ILE A 11 12.95 -19.48 22.90
N MET A 12 12.38 -18.38 23.43
CA MET A 12 12.90 -17.02 23.28
C MET A 12 14.32 -16.86 23.86
N LYS A 13 14.57 -17.44 25.04
CA LYS A 13 15.88 -17.39 25.70
C LYS A 13 16.97 -18.06 24.88
N GLU A 14 16.71 -19.25 24.38
CA GLU A 14 17.65 -19.96 23.51
C GLU A 14 17.85 -19.26 22.17
N THR A 15 16.76 -18.70 21.61
CA THR A 15 16.76 -17.97 20.34
C THR A 15 17.62 -16.71 20.43
N TYR A 16 17.41 -15.88 21.46
CA TYR A 16 18.18 -14.64 21.66
C TYR A 16 19.68 -14.88 21.72
N SER A 17 20.12 -15.85 22.54
CA SER A 17 21.54 -16.15 22.71
C SER A 17 22.20 -16.56 21.39
N LYS A 18 21.48 -17.31 20.55
CA LYS A 18 21.96 -17.75 19.23
C LYS A 18 21.97 -16.61 18.22
N LEU A 19 20.92 -15.78 18.19
CA LEU A 19 20.81 -14.61 17.31
C LEU A 19 21.98 -13.64 17.51
N VAL A 20 22.27 -13.26 18.76
CA VAL A 20 23.42 -12.41 19.09
C VAL A 20 24.73 -13.05 18.61
N SER A 21 24.89 -14.37 18.79
CA SER A 21 26.09 -15.08 18.33
C SER A 21 26.22 -15.09 16.80
N TYR A 22 25.11 -15.22 16.07
CA TYR A 22 25.10 -15.27 14.62
C TYR A 22 25.34 -13.90 14.00
N LYS A 23 24.78 -12.84 14.58
CA LYS A 23 25.08 -11.45 14.17
C LYS A 23 26.57 -11.13 14.29
N ARG A 24 27.20 -11.47 15.42
CA ARG A 24 28.65 -11.27 15.64
C ARG A 24 29.54 -12.04 14.66
N LYS A 25 29.04 -13.15 14.12
CA LYS A 25 29.72 -13.97 13.12
C LYS A 25 29.34 -13.58 11.68
N GLU A 26 28.54 -12.53 11.51
CA GLU A 26 27.95 -12.10 10.23
C GLU A 26 27.23 -13.24 9.48
N ASN A 27 26.71 -14.22 10.22
CA ASN A 27 26.06 -15.39 9.65
C ASN A 27 24.55 -15.14 9.52
N ARG A 28 24.18 -14.40 8.46
CA ARG A 28 22.78 -14.07 8.15
C ARG A 28 21.88 -15.29 7.97
N GLU A 29 22.38 -16.34 7.32
CA GLU A 29 21.58 -17.55 7.04
C GLU A 29 21.15 -18.24 8.35
N SER A 30 22.10 -18.41 9.27
CA SER A 30 21.82 -19.02 10.58
C SER A 30 20.99 -18.10 11.47
N PHE A 31 21.18 -16.78 11.36
CA PHE A 31 20.34 -15.79 12.04
C PHE A 31 18.88 -15.91 11.61
N ASN A 32 18.63 -15.90 10.30
CA ASN A 32 17.28 -15.99 9.76
C ASN A 32 16.62 -17.33 10.13
N THR A 33 17.38 -18.43 10.04
CA THR A 33 16.89 -19.76 10.43
C THR A 33 16.51 -19.83 11.90
N GLU A 34 17.21 -19.14 12.78
CA GLU A 34 16.87 -19.09 14.20
C GLU A 34 15.62 -18.24 14.45
N LEU A 35 15.49 -17.09 13.76
CA LEU A 35 14.32 -16.22 13.90
C LEU A 35 13.03 -16.88 13.37
N LEU A 36 13.13 -17.72 12.34
CA LEU A 36 12.00 -18.53 11.82
C LEU A 36 11.31 -19.36 12.92
N LYS A 37 12.01 -19.76 13.99
CA LYS A 37 11.44 -20.58 15.08
C LYS A 37 10.37 -19.85 15.88
N VAL A 38 10.40 -18.52 15.89
CA VAL A 38 9.54 -17.67 16.72
C VAL A 38 8.47 -16.96 15.89
N LEU A 39 8.63 -16.95 14.56
CA LEU A 39 7.67 -16.39 13.61
C LEU A 39 6.25 -16.96 13.66
N PRO A 40 5.99 -18.27 13.87
CA PRO A 40 4.61 -18.76 13.79
C PRO A 40 3.65 -18.04 14.74
N GLN A 41 4.16 -17.54 15.86
CA GLN A 41 3.38 -16.76 16.82
C GLN A 41 3.14 -15.33 16.35
N ILE A 42 4.17 -14.69 15.80
CA ILE A 42 4.09 -13.34 15.22
C ILE A 42 3.15 -13.35 14.03
N TYR A 43 3.32 -14.30 13.11
CA TYR A 43 2.43 -14.50 11.97
C TYR A 43 0.97 -14.64 12.40
N ARG A 44 0.70 -15.44 13.44
CA ARG A 44 -0.67 -15.60 13.98
C ARG A 44 -1.21 -14.31 14.57
N TYR A 45 -0.37 -13.52 15.23
CA TYR A 45 -0.74 -12.21 15.77
C TYR A 45 -1.09 -11.20 14.66
N VAL A 46 -0.20 -11.06 13.66
CA VAL A 46 -0.40 -10.22 12.46
C VAL A 46 -1.68 -10.61 11.75
N SER A 47 -1.83 -11.91 11.44
CA SER A 47 -3.02 -12.45 10.78
C SER A 47 -4.31 -12.12 11.54
N LYS A 48 -4.29 -12.18 12.88
CA LYS A 48 -5.44 -11.84 13.70
C LYS A 48 -5.77 -10.35 13.64
N ARG A 49 -4.78 -9.46 13.70
CA ARG A 49 -4.99 -8.00 13.60
C ARG A 49 -5.57 -7.63 12.22
N LEU A 50 -4.97 -8.13 11.14
CA LEU A 50 -5.44 -7.89 9.78
C LEU A 50 -6.88 -8.39 9.57
N ASN A 51 -7.19 -9.64 9.98
CA ASN A 51 -8.55 -10.17 9.89
C ASN A 51 -9.57 -9.36 10.71
N SER A 52 -9.15 -8.80 11.85
CA SER A 52 -10.02 -7.97 12.69
C SER A 52 -10.30 -6.61 12.01
N ALA A 53 -9.28 -6.01 11.37
CA ALA A 53 -9.44 -4.79 10.59
C ALA A 53 -10.36 -5.01 9.37
N ILE A 54 -10.21 -6.15 8.67
CA ILE A 54 -11.11 -6.55 7.58
C ILE A 54 -12.55 -6.73 8.09
N ALA A 55 -12.73 -7.45 9.20
CA ALA A 55 -14.05 -7.69 9.78
C ALA A 55 -14.76 -6.39 10.23
N ASN A 56 -13.98 -5.37 10.61
CA ASN A 56 -14.49 -4.06 11.00
C ASN A 56 -14.63 -3.09 9.83
N GLY A 57 -14.40 -3.53 8.58
CA GLY A 57 -14.51 -2.68 7.40
C GLY A 57 -13.40 -1.63 7.26
N LYS A 58 -12.33 -1.72 8.05
CA LYS A 58 -11.17 -0.81 7.95
C LYS A 58 -10.21 -1.21 6.82
N LEU A 59 -10.30 -2.44 6.33
CA LEU A 59 -9.46 -2.96 5.26
C LEU A 59 -10.25 -3.85 4.32
N ASN A 60 -9.85 -3.84 3.05
CA ASN A 60 -10.33 -4.81 2.07
C ASN A 60 -9.61 -6.16 2.23
N LYS A 61 -10.34 -7.25 1.96
CA LYS A 61 -9.77 -8.60 2.03
C LYS A 61 -8.67 -8.77 0.97
N GLY A 62 -7.54 -9.35 1.37
CA GLY A 62 -6.42 -9.64 0.46
C GLY A 62 -5.51 -8.44 0.16
N MET A 63 -5.78 -7.28 0.77
CA MET A 63 -4.95 -6.09 0.66
C MET A 63 -3.53 -6.30 1.21
N PHE A 64 -3.43 -7.02 2.33
CA PHE A 64 -2.16 -7.32 2.98
C PHE A 64 -1.90 -8.82 3.08
N ASN A 65 -0.67 -9.22 2.81
CA ASN A 65 -0.19 -10.56 3.15
C ASN A 65 0.54 -10.50 4.50
N PRO A 66 0.13 -11.30 5.50
CA PRO A 66 0.85 -11.36 6.78
C PRO A 66 2.35 -11.67 6.66
N SER A 67 2.79 -12.30 5.56
CA SER A 67 4.22 -12.54 5.32
C SER A 67 5.01 -11.26 5.11
N ASP A 68 4.43 -10.22 4.52
CA ASP A 68 5.15 -8.99 4.17
C ASP A 68 5.65 -8.28 5.44
N PHE A 69 4.81 -8.23 6.47
CA PHE A 69 5.19 -7.74 7.80
C PHE A 69 6.25 -8.60 8.47
N THR A 70 6.18 -9.93 8.30
CA THR A 70 7.21 -10.81 8.89
C THR A 70 8.54 -10.69 8.17
N ASP A 71 8.55 -10.46 6.85
CA ASP A 71 9.75 -10.26 6.05
C ASP A 71 10.45 -8.95 6.43
N GLN A 72 9.69 -7.86 6.59
CA GLN A 72 10.24 -6.60 7.09
C GLN A 72 10.78 -6.72 8.52
N LEU A 73 10.10 -7.50 9.38
CA LEU A 73 10.57 -7.78 10.73
C LEU A 73 11.96 -8.46 10.77
N PHE A 74 12.33 -9.28 9.77
CA PHE A 74 13.68 -9.85 9.71
C PHE A 74 14.75 -8.78 9.62
N ILE A 75 14.51 -7.77 8.78
CA ILE A 75 15.44 -6.68 8.53
C ILE A 75 15.61 -5.87 9.82
N GLU A 76 14.49 -5.44 10.39
CA GLU A 76 14.45 -4.66 11.64
C GLU A 76 15.14 -5.37 12.81
N VAL A 77 14.89 -6.66 12.98
CA VAL A 77 15.51 -7.45 14.06
C VAL A 77 16.99 -7.62 13.81
N TYR A 78 17.42 -7.87 12.56
CA TYR A 78 18.83 -8.00 12.25
C TYR A 78 19.58 -6.70 12.51
N ASP A 79 19.01 -5.55 12.15
CA ASP A 79 19.66 -4.25 12.27
C ASP A 79 19.70 -3.73 13.72
N HIS A 80 18.70 -4.09 14.54
CA HIS A 80 18.61 -3.64 15.93
C HIS A 80 18.97 -4.68 17.00
N ILE A 81 19.41 -5.89 16.62
CA ILE A 81 19.72 -6.95 17.61
C ILE A 81 20.79 -6.54 18.62
N ASP A 82 21.71 -5.63 18.26
CA ASP A 82 22.77 -5.14 19.15
C ASP A 82 22.22 -4.18 20.23
N ASP A 83 21.06 -3.57 20.00
CA ASP A 83 20.37 -2.69 20.94
C ASP A 83 19.52 -3.48 21.96
N ILE A 84 19.19 -4.73 21.64
CA ILE A 84 18.37 -5.63 22.47
C ILE A 84 19.26 -6.28 23.52
N LYS A 85 19.01 -6.02 24.81
CA LYS A 85 19.92 -6.45 25.89
C LYS A 85 19.51 -7.75 26.56
N SER A 86 18.29 -8.24 26.32
CA SER A 86 17.78 -9.44 26.96
C SER A 86 16.76 -10.22 26.14
N GLU A 87 16.53 -11.48 26.53
CA GLU A 87 15.50 -12.36 25.98
C GLU A 87 14.08 -11.78 26.10
N ASN A 88 13.79 -11.10 27.21
CA ASN A 88 12.51 -10.44 27.42
C ASN A 88 12.37 -9.21 26.52
N GLU A 89 13.45 -8.45 26.35
CA GLU A 89 13.47 -7.32 25.42
C GLU A 89 13.30 -7.79 23.97
N LEU A 90 13.88 -8.92 23.57
CA LEU A 90 13.65 -9.49 22.23
C LEU A 90 12.17 -9.79 22.01
N HIS A 91 11.53 -10.47 22.96
CA HIS A 91 10.11 -10.78 22.86
C HIS A 91 9.26 -9.51 22.72
N VAL A 92 9.50 -8.50 23.57
CA VAL A 92 8.78 -7.22 23.49
C VAL A 92 9.09 -6.48 22.19
N PHE A 93 10.35 -6.47 21.76
CA PHE A 93 10.79 -5.80 20.53
C PHE A 93 10.11 -6.38 19.30
N LEU A 94 10.03 -7.71 19.19
CA LEU A 94 9.40 -8.40 18.07
C LEU A 94 7.93 -8.00 17.91
N PHE A 95 7.18 -8.01 19.02
CA PHE A 95 5.78 -7.62 19.00
C PHE A 95 5.61 -6.13 18.80
N LYS A 96 6.40 -5.29 19.47
CA LYS A 96 6.35 -3.84 19.30
C LYS A 96 6.61 -3.44 17.86
N LYS A 97 7.67 -3.98 17.25
CA LYS A 97 8.07 -3.62 15.89
C LYS A 97 7.02 -4.05 14.87
N VAL A 98 6.47 -5.26 15.00
CA VAL A 98 5.38 -5.68 14.09
C VAL A 98 4.10 -4.89 14.32
N ASP A 99 3.87 -4.39 15.55
CA ASP A 99 2.75 -3.52 15.87
C ASP A 99 2.89 -2.16 15.19
N GLU A 100 4.08 -1.55 15.26
CA GLU A 100 4.42 -0.30 14.57
C GLU A 100 4.20 -0.45 13.06
N LEU A 101 4.76 -1.51 12.45
CA LEU A 101 4.59 -1.78 11.02
C LEU A 101 3.10 -1.93 10.64
N LEU A 102 2.32 -2.61 11.47
CA LEU A 102 0.89 -2.76 11.23
C LEU A 102 0.14 -1.44 11.39
N GLU A 103 0.44 -0.64 12.41
CA GLU A 103 -0.24 0.62 12.64
C GLU A 103 0.03 1.62 11.52
N ASP A 104 1.29 1.76 11.09
CA ASP A 104 1.65 2.65 9.99
C ASP A 104 0.88 2.27 8.72
N SER A 105 0.90 0.98 8.34
CA SER A 105 0.16 0.50 7.17
C SER A 105 -1.36 0.60 7.31
N LEU A 106 -1.91 0.41 8.51
CA LEU A 106 -3.35 0.49 8.74
C LEU A 106 -3.87 1.93 8.70
N VAL A 107 -3.10 2.89 9.23
CA VAL A 107 -3.49 4.31 9.27
C VAL A 107 -3.53 4.91 7.88
N GLU A 108 -2.51 4.61 7.06
CA GLU A 108 -2.45 5.05 5.66
C GLU A 108 -3.66 4.52 4.86
N GLU A 109 -3.92 3.22 4.94
CA GLU A 109 -5.03 2.58 4.22
C GLU A 109 -6.42 2.98 4.77
N GLU A 110 -6.57 3.24 6.07
CA GLU A 110 -7.83 3.73 6.64
C GLU A 110 -8.17 5.14 6.10
N PHE A 111 -7.16 6.01 5.95
CA PHE A 111 -7.36 7.34 5.39
C PHE A 111 -7.84 7.28 3.92
N ASP A 112 -7.22 6.39 3.14
CA ASP A 112 -7.54 6.17 1.74
C ASP A 112 -8.90 5.48 1.54
N HIS A 113 -9.28 4.56 2.44
CA HIS A 113 -10.63 3.97 2.42
C HIS A 113 -11.71 5.03 2.68
N VAL A 114 -11.50 5.91 3.66
CA VAL A 114 -12.44 7.01 3.98
C VAL A 114 -12.60 7.96 2.79
N PHE A 115 -11.55 8.18 2.00
CA PHE A 115 -11.63 8.97 0.78
C PHE A 115 -12.63 8.38 -0.22
N PHE A 116 -12.53 7.08 -0.51
CA PHE A 116 -13.44 6.45 -1.49
C PHE A 116 -14.87 6.28 -0.97
N ASP A 117 -15.07 6.04 0.33
CA ASP A 117 -16.42 5.97 0.92
C ASP A 117 -17.17 7.30 0.80
N ASN A 118 -16.44 8.42 0.84
CA ASN A 118 -16.99 9.77 0.81
C ASN A 118 -16.85 10.44 -0.56
N ILE A 119 -16.46 9.71 -1.60
CA ILE A 119 -16.19 10.26 -2.93
C ILE A 119 -17.38 11.05 -3.51
N ASP A 120 -18.60 10.65 -3.13
CA ASP A 120 -19.86 11.27 -3.53
C ASP A 120 -20.22 12.54 -2.75
N THR A 121 -19.51 12.83 -1.67
CA THR A 121 -19.81 13.94 -0.74
C THR A 121 -18.92 15.16 -0.96
N TYR A 122 -17.79 14.99 -1.64
CA TYR A 122 -16.85 16.08 -1.90
C TYR A 122 -17.42 17.09 -2.91
N SER A 123 -17.37 18.35 -2.52
CA SER A 123 -17.66 19.50 -3.36
C SER A 123 -16.51 19.79 -4.34
N LYS A 124 -16.79 20.54 -5.41
CA LYS A 124 -15.76 20.98 -6.36
C LYS A 124 -14.56 21.70 -5.70
N PRO A 125 -14.77 22.67 -4.79
CA PRO A 125 -13.64 23.31 -4.10
C PRO A 125 -12.78 22.34 -3.29
N GLU A 126 -13.38 21.32 -2.67
CA GLU A 126 -12.64 20.28 -1.94
C GLU A 126 -11.82 19.41 -2.91
N TRP A 127 -12.40 19.03 -4.05
CA TRP A 127 -11.70 18.32 -5.11
C TRP A 127 -10.51 19.10 -5.69
N ASP A 128 -10.68 20.41 -5.88
CA ASP A 128 -9.63 21.26 -6.42
C ASP A 128 -8.51 21.46 -5.40
N ALA A 129 -8.85 21.67 -4.12
CA ALA A 129 -7.86 21.75 -3.04
C ALA A 129 -7.09 20.44 -2.82
N MET A 130 -7.71 19.27 -3.08
CA MET A 130 -7.03 17.98 -2.99
C MET A 130 -6.07 17.72 -4.16
N GLU A 131 -6.36 18.26 -5.35
CA GLU A 131 -5.47 18.10 -6.52
C GLU A 131 -4.28 19.07 -6.49
N GLU A 132 -4.38 20.17 -5.74
CA GLU A 132 -3.24 21.03 -5.39
C GLU A 132 -2.25 20.23 -4.53
N ASN A 133 -1.42 19.42 -5.17
CA ASN A 133 -0.41 18.64 -4.50
C ASN A 133 0.74 19.54 -4.05
N TYR A 134 1.07 19.48 -2.77
CA TYR A 134 2.19 20.19 -2.18
C TYR A 134 3.37 19.25 -2.02
N THR A 135 4.57 19.72 -2.37
CA THR A 135 5.83 19.17 -1.88
C THR A 135 6.46 20.14 -0.88
N GLN A 136 7.48 19.68 -0.19
CA GLN A 136 8.24 20.51 0.74
C GLN A 136 9.64 20.74 0.16
N ASP A 137 10.06 22.01 0.06
CA ASP A 137 11.39 22.33 -0.42
C ASP A 137 12.48 22.07 0.63
N ALA A 138 13.74 22.31 0.27
CA ALA A 138 14.88 22.07 1.17
C ALA A 138 14.87 22.97 2.43
N ASP A 139 14.15 24.09 2.40
CA ASP A 139 14.00 25.03 3.50
C ASP A 139 12.71 24.78 4.31
N GLY A 140 11.87 23.84 3.86
CA GLY A 140 10.66 23.42 4.55
C GLY A 140 9.39 24.13 4.06
N ASP A 141 9.47 24.99 3.04
CA ASP A 141 8.34 25.72 2.49
C ASP A 141 7.50 24.82 1.56
N PHE A 142 6.18 24.94 1.66
CA PHE A 142 5.25 24.21 0.79
C PHE A 142 5.29 24.81 -0.62
N LEU A 143 5.71 24.00 -1.60
CA LEU A 143 5.66 24.33 -3.02
C LEU A 143 4.56 23.51 -3.69
N LEU A 144 3.80 24.15 -4.56
CA LEU A 144 2.87 23.43 -5.43
C LEU A 144 3.69 22.57 -6.41
N LEU A 145 3.36 21.29 -6.53
CA LEU A 145 3.99 20.40 -7.52
C LEU A 145 3.80 20.92 -8.95
N ASP A 146 2.68 21.61 -9.22
CA ASP A 146 2.40 22.26 -10.51
C ASP A 146 3.33 23.46 -10.79
N GLU A 147 4.00 24.02 -9.78
CA GLU A 147 5.02 25.07 -9.94
C GLU A 147 6.43 24.50 -10.12
N MET A 148 6.61 23.19 -9.92
CA MET A 148 7.86 22.50 -10.25
C MET A 148 7.87 22.20 -11.76
N ASP A 149 8.75 22.87 -12.49
CA ASP A 149 9.00 22.67 -13.92
C ASP A 149 9.73 21.33 -14.19
N ASP A 150 9.19 20.22 -13.68
CA ASP A 150 9.76 18.88 -13.82
C ASP A 150 9.44 18.32 -15.21
N LYS A 151 10.43 18.47 -16.10
CA LYS A 151 10.42 18.00 -17.48
C LYS A 151 10.54 16.48 -17.62
N SER A 152 10.66 15.73 -16.53
CA SER A 152 10.87 14.28 -16.55
C SER A 152 9.58 13.46 -16.69
N LEU A 153 8.43 14.02 -16.29
CA LEU A 153 7.12 13.41 -16.53
C LEU A 153 6.58 13.89 -17.88
N ASP A 154 6.58 13.02 -18.88
CA ASP A 154 5.94 13.29 -20.17
C ASP A 154 4.41 13.32 -20.01
N LYS A 155 3.88 14.46 -19.57
CA LYS A 155 2.44 14.76 -19.44
C LYS A 155 1.68 14.69 -20.79
N SER A 156 2.37 14.52 -21.93
CA SER A 156 1.80 14.74 -23.27
C SER A 156 1.02 13.55 -23.86
N ASN A 157 1.22 12.33 -23.33
CA ASN A 157 0.72 11.09 -23.92
C ASN A 157 -0.38 10.37 -23.12
N TYR A 158 -0.92 10.99 -22.07
CA TYR A 158 -1.96 10.35 -21.24
C TYR A 158 -3.32 10.29 -21.95
N SER A 159 -3.96 9.10 -21.93
CA SER A 159 -5.26 8.83 -22.55
C SER A 159 -6.22 8.09 -21.60
N LEU A 160 -7.48 8.54 -21.57
CA LEU A 160 -8.55 7.95 -20.76
C LEU A 160 -9.01 6.56 -21.25
N ASN A 161 -8.50 6.07 -22.39
CA ASN A 161 -8.85 4.77 -22.97
C ASN A 161 -8.51 3.57 -22.06
N HIS A 162 -7.60 3.74 -21.10
CA HIS A 162 -7.26 2.71 -20.14
C HIS A 162 -8.23 2.62 -18.94
N VAL A 163 -9.02 3.69 -18.75
CA VAL A 163 -10.05 3.82 -17.70
C VAL A 163 -11.43 3.46 -18.27
N PHE A 164 -11.76 3.99 -19.44
CA PHE A 164 -13.07 3.85 -20.10
C PHE A 164 -12.97 2.88 -21.28
N ILE A 165 -13.44 1.64 -21.10
CA ILE A 165 -13.14 0.52 -22.02
C ILE A 165 -14.37 0.13 -22.85
N THR A 166 -15.55 0.22 -22.27
CA THR A 166 -16.81 -0.09 -22.97
C THR A 166 -17.23 1.05 -23.91
N GLU A 167 -18.10 0.74 -24.87
CA GLU A 167 -18.51 1.73 -25.87
C GLU A 167 -19.34 2.89 -25.28
N GLU A 168 -20.11 2.61 -24.22
CA GLU A 168 -20.84 3.63 -23.46
C GLU A 168 -19.88 4.53 -22.66
N GLU A 169 -18.81 3.93 -22.11
CA GLU A 169 -17.76 4.64 -21.38
C GLU A 169 -16.91 5.53 -22.29
N LYS A 170 -16.66 5.12 -23.53
CA LYS A 170 -15.94 5.96 -24.51
C LYS A 170 -16.67 7.27 -24.81
N GLN A 171 -18.00 7.26 -24.86
CA GLN A 171 -18.77 8.51 -25.03
C GLN A 171 -18.60 9.46 -23.83
N LEU A 172 -18.37 8.91 -22.64
CA LEU A 172 -18.08 9.69 -21.44
C LEU A 172 -16.65 10.24 -21.49
N ALA A 173 -15.69 9.42 -21.91
CA ALA A 173 -14.32 9.84 -22.15
C ALA A 173 -14.23 10.96 -23.19
N ASP A 174 -15.01 10.89 -24.28
CA ASP A 174 -15.06 11.92 -25.31
C ASP A 174 -15.57 13.27 -24.76
N LYS A 175 -16.56 13.24 -23.85
CA LYS A 175 -17.06 14.46 -23.17
C LYS A 175 -15.99 15.06 -22.26
N LEU A 176 -15.27 14.22 -21.52
CA LEU A 176 -14.17 14.64 -20.65
C LEU A 176 -13.00 15.19 -21.48
N ASP A 177 -12.67 14.55 -22.61
CA ASP A 177 -11.62 15.00 -23.52
C ASP A 177 -11.95 16.35 -24.19
N ALA A 178 -13.23 16.65 -24.42
CA ALA A 178 -13.69 17.92 -24.96
C ALA A 178 -13.70 19.07 -23.92
N THR A 179 -13.71 18.74 -22.62
CA THR A 179 -13.89 19.73 -21.53
C THR A 179 -12.64 19.92 -20.67
N LEU A 180 -11.80 18.89 -20.56
CA LEU A 180 -10.59 18.89 -19.75
C LEU A 180 -9.34 18.81 -20.63
N ASP A 181 -8.36 19.66 -20.31
CA ASP A 181 -7.04 19.51 -20.89
C ASP A 181 -6.34 18.23 -20.39
N LYS A 182 -5.25 17.87 -21.06
CA LYS A 182 -4.50 16.64 -20.77
C LYS A 182 -3.88 16.65 -19.37
N GLU A 183 -3.43 17.82 -18.91
CA GLU A 183 -2.78 17.98 -17.62
C GLU A 183 -3.78 17.76 -16.47
N ARG A 184 -4.98 18.33 -16.57
CA ARG A 184 -6.05 18.14 -15.59
C ARG A 184 -6.51 16.69 -15.50
N LYS A 185 -6.57 15.97 -16.62
CA LYS A 185 -6.90 14.53 -16.62
C LYS A 185 -5.80 13.71 -15.97
N TYR A 186 -4.54 14.02 -16.27
CA TYR A 186 -3.39 13.35 -15.68
C TYR A 186 -3.31 13.60 -14.17
N ASN A 187 -3.41 14.85 -13.73
CA ASN A 187 -3.37 15.23 -12.32
C ASN A 187 -4.52 14.56 -11.54
N HIS A 188 -5.73 14.51 -12.11
CA HIS A 188 -6.85 13.83 -11.49
C HIS A 188 -6.60 12.32 -11.34
N VAL A 189 -6.10 11.65 -12.39
CA VAL A 189 -5.76 10.23 -12.29
C VAL A 189 -4.69 10.00 -11.24
N GLN A 190 -3.64 10.83 -11.22
CA GLN A 190 -2.55 10.67 -10.27
C GLN A 190 -3.04 10.85 -8.83
N LEU A 191 -3.87 11.86 -8.56
CA LEU A 191 -4.53 12.06 -7.27
C LEU A 191 -5.27 10.80 -6.83
N ILE A 192 -6.05 10.19 -7.74
CA ILE A 192 -6.84 9.01 -7.40
C ILE A 192 -5.95 7.78 -7.21
N LEU A 193 -4.92 7.59 -8.03
CA LEU A 193 -3.95 6.50 -7.89
C LEU A 193 -3.16 6.61 -6.57
N ASP A 194 -2.80 7.82 -6.14
CA ASP A 194 -2.13 8.08 -4.87
C ASP A 194 -3.01 7.79 -3.65
N LYS A 195 -4.34 7.76 -3.84
CA LYS A 195 -5.31 7.33 -2.83
C LYS A 195 -5.67 5.85 -2.92
N MET A 196 -5.24 5.13 -3.94
CA MET A 196 -5.50 3.69 -4.03
C MET A 196 -4.51 2.91 -3.17
N ASN A 197 -4.99 1.81 -2.59
CA ASN A 197 -4.09 0.85 -1.98
C ASN A 197 -2.99 0.39 -2.94
N LEU A 198 -1.81 0.16 -2.38
CA LEU A 198 -0.61 -0.13 -3.15
C LEU A 198 -0.79 -1.30 -4.14
N PRO A 199 -1.45 -2.43 -3.78
CA PRO A 199 -1.71 -3.51 -4.72
C PRO A 199 -2.47 -3.08 -5.98
N MET A 200 -3.54 -2.31 -5.80
CA MET A 200 -4.42 -1.85 -6.87
C MET A 200 -3.71 -0.85 -7.78
N ARG A 201 -3.06 0.15 -7.19
CA ARG A 201 -2.25 1.15 -7.91
C ARG A 201 -1.19 0.47 -8.78
N THR A 202 -0.41 -0.42 -8.19
CA THR A 202 0.68 -1.12 -8.90
C THR A 202 0.16 -1.94 -10.07
N VAL A 203 -0.95 -2.67 -9.90
CA VAL A 203 -1.55 -3.45 -10.98
C VAL A 203 -1.99 -2.54 -12.14
N PHE A 204 -2.59 -1.40 -11.82
CA PHE A 204 -3.01 -0.43 -12.83
C PHE A 204 -1.81 0.17 -13.58
N GLU A 205 -0.76 0.61 -12.88
CA GLU A 205 0.45 1.19 -13.48
C GLU A 205 1.20 0.17 -14.35
N LEU A 206 1.39 -1.07 -13.88
CA LEU A 206 2.03 -2.13 -14.68
C LEU A 206 1.25 -2.46 -15.95
N PHE A 207 -0.09 -2.42 -15.88
CA PHE A 207 -0.93 -2.67 -17.05
C PHE A 207 -0.91 -1.51 -18.05
N THR A 208 -0.92 -0.27 -17.55
CA THR A 208 -1.13 0.93 -18.38
C THR A 208 0.15 1.61 -18.84
N ASN A 209 1.12 1.78 -17.94
CA ASN A 209 2.38 2.47 -18.22
C ASN A 209 3.41 1.50 -18.80
N GLU A 210 3.49 0.28 -18.26
CA GLU A 210 4.47 -0.73 -18.69
C GLU A 210 3.92 -1.69 -19.76
N GLY A 211 2.61 -1.66 -20.03
CA GLY A 211 1.97 -2.47 -21.08
C GLY A 211 1.97 -3.97 -20.82
N LEU A 212 2.10 -4.40 -19.56
CA LEU A 212 2.13 -5.81 -19.18
C LEU A 212 0.74 -6.44 -19.17
N THR A 213 0.67 -7.71 -19.53
CA THR A 213 -0.57 -8.51 -19.48
C THR A 213 -0.93 -8.90 -18.05
N THR A 214 -2.19 -9.27 -17.80
CA THR A 214 -2.64 -9.73 -16.47
C THR A 214 -1.91 -11.00 -16.03
N GLU A 215 -1.52 -11.86 -16.96
CA GLU A 215 -0.71 -13.06 -16.71
C GLU A 215 0.72 -12.71 -16.25
N GLU A 216 1.38 -11.77 -16.94
CA GLU A 216 2.73 -11.31 -16.58
C GLU A 216 2.73 -10.59 -15.22
N ILE A 217 1.72 -9.76 -14.96
CA ILE A 217 1.56 -9.08 -13.67
C ILE A 217 1.32 -10.10 -12.55
N ALA A 218 0.49 -11.12 -12.78
CA ALA A 218 0.26 -12.18 -11.80
C ALA A 218 1.56 -12.95 -11.48
N TYR A 219 2.38 -13.20 -12.49
CA TYR A 219 3.71 -13.80 -12.32
C TYR A 219 4.65 -12.91 -11.48
N ILE A 220 4.75 -11.62 -11.80
CA ILE A 220 5.60 -10.66 -11.08
C ILE A 220 5.16 -10.56 -9.61
N ARG A 221 3.85 -10.44 -9.37
CA ARG A 221 3.27 -10.26 -8.04
C ARG A 221 3.13 -11.55 -7.26
N LYS A 222 3.37 -12.71 -7.88
CA LYS A 222 3.15 -14.05 -7.29
C LYS A 222 1.71 -14.23 -6.79
N THR A 223 0.74 -13.68 -7.53
CA THR A 223 -0.71 -13.77 -7.25
C THR A 223 -1.42 -14.54 -8.36
N THR A 224 -2.73 -14.77 -8.23
CA THR A 224 -3.50 -15.37 -9.33
C THR A 224 -3.88 -14.31 -10.37
N GLN A 225 -4.09 -14.76 -11.62
CA GLN A 225 -4.61 -13.89 -12.68
C GLN A 225 -5.96 -13.28 -12.32
N GLU A 226 -6.86 -14.07 -11.70
CA GLU A 226 -8.18 -13.62 -11.23
C GLU A 226 -8.06 -12.45 -10.24
N GLN A 227 -7.10 -12.50 -9.31
CA GLN A 227 -6.84 -11.40 -8.37
C GLN A 227 -6.34 -10.14 -9.08
N VAL A 228 -5.48 -10.29 -10.09
CA VAL A 228 -5.00 -9.15 -10.89
C VAL A 228 -6.15 -8.51 -11.67
N GLU A 229 -7.03 -9.33 -12.26
CA GLU A 229 -8.22 -8.87 -12.98
C GLU A 229 -9.20 -8.12 -12.06
N GLU A 230 -9.43 -8.63 -10.84
CA GLU A 230 -10.27 -7.98 -9.83
C GLU A 230 -9.71 -6.63 -9.38
N LEU A 231 -8.40 -6.56 -9.11
CA LEU A 231 -7.72 -5.31 -8.74
C LEU A 231 -7.78 -4.29 -9.89
N LEU A 232 -7.53 -4.72 -11.12
CA LEU A 232 -7.56 -3.85 -12.30
C LEU A 232 -8.97 -3.32 -12.58
N ALA A 233 -10.00 -4.15 -12.44
CA ALA A 233 -11.40 -3.74 -12.58
C ALA A 233 -11.80 -2.75 -11.50
N SER A 234 -11.38 -2.99 -10.25
CA SER A 234 -11.64 -2.08 -9.12
C SER A 234 -10.98 -0.71 -9.33
N ALA A 235 -9.71 -0.69 -9.76
CA ALA A 235 -8.98 0.54 -10.07
C ALA A 235 -9.72 1.40 -11.12
N ARG A 236 -10.16 0.77 -12.21
CA ARG A 236 -10.93 1.43 -13.27
C ARG A 236 -12.26 1.98 -12.78
N GLN A 237 -12.96 1.23 -11.93
CA GLN A 237 -14.23 1.67 -11.38
C GLN A 237 -14.06 2.89 -10.47
N LEU A 238 -13.03 2.92 -9.63
CA LEU A 238 -12.73 4.07 -8.76
C LEU A 238 -12.39 5.31 -9.60
N LEU A 239 -11.52 5.17 -10.61
CA LEU A 239 -11.19 6.25 -11.53
C LEU A 239 -12.44 6.76 -12.27
N LYS A 240 -13.25 5.86 -12.83
CA LYS A 240 -14.51 6.23 -13.49
C LYS A 240 -15.43 7.02 -12.57
N ASN A 241 -15.69 6.50 -11.37
CA ASN A 241 -16.53 7.17 -10.38
C ASN A 241 -15.97 8.56 -10.06
N SER A 242 -14.67 8.68 -9.80
CA SER A 242 -14.04 9.97 -9.49
C SER A 242 -14.23 11.03 -10.58
N PHE A 243 -14.05 10.65 -11.85
CA PHE A 243 -14.28 11.55 -12.98
C PHE A 243 -15.75 11.96 -13.11
N GLU A 244 -16.68 11.01 -12.94
CA GLU A 244 -18.12 11.28 -12.95
C GLU A 244 -18.52 12.27 -11.86
N LYS A 245 -18.07 12.03 -10.63
CA LYS A 245 -18.42 12.88 -9.48
C LYS A 245 -17.84 14.27 -9.58
N ARG A 246 -16.58 14.39 -9.98
CA ARG A 246 -15.88 15.67 -10.02
C ARG A 246 -16.32 16.55 -11.21
N PHE A 247 -16.49 15.95 -12.38
CA PHE A 247 -16.61 16.72 -13.63
C PHE A 247 -17.99 16.63 -14.31
N LEU A 248 -18.80 15.63 -13.98
CA LEU A 248 -20.03 15.34 -14.73
C LEU A 248 -21.32 15.57 -13.92
N ILE A 249 -21.26 15.60 -12.58
CA ILE A 249 -22.43 15.85 -11.72
C ILE A 249 -23.00 17.28 -11.87
N ASP A 250 -22.23 18.25 -12.35
CA ASP A 250 -22.71 19.63 -12.58
C ASP A 250 -23.41 19.84 -13.94
N SER A 251 -23.84 18.77 -14.63
CA SER A 251 -24.54 18.88 -15.93
C SER A 251 -26.07 18.96 -15.83
N ASN A 252 -26.65 19.23 -14.65
CA ASN A 252 -28.10 19.43 -14.46
C ASN A 252 -28.43 20.77 -13.78
#